data_AF-A0A9D8ALV9-F1
#
_entry.id   AF-A0A9D8ALV9-F1
#
_cell.length_a   1.000
_cell.length_b   1.000
_cell.length_c   1.000
_cell.angle_alpha   90.00
_cell.angle_beta   90.00
_cell.angle_gamma   90.00
#
_symmetry.space_group_name_H-M   'P 1'
#
loop_
_entity.id
_entity.type
_entity.pdbx_description
1 polymer ?
#
loop_
_entity_poly.entity_id
_entity_poly.type
_entity_poly.pdbx_seq_one_letter_code
_entity_poly.pdbx_strand_id
1 'polypeptide(L)'
;MIHTGSDKSDNKKIINAMTIDVEDWYHSVTSIPFNEWHKYEDRVEQCTNKILNILKTFQTKATFFCLGYIAEKYPKLIEAIKQDGHEIGTHGFAHQLVYDLTPNEFRKDLKKSVKVLEQVTGENILGYRAPYWTITKDSYWALDIIADEGLKYDASIYPIKTYMYGIPGSPIYPYEIDLEHNKKLLEIPPTVVKYFGRRVPVAGGFYLRALPYKFVKFALRKVNSFDKPAVVYLHPPEIDPDKPKLKLPPREKILHYYNLATIESKLIHLLKDFKFSSIKNIFLSK
;
A
#
# COMPACT_ATOMS: atom_id res chain seq x y z
N MET A 1 -56.14 -7.33 -5.88
CA MET A 1 -55.05 -7.96 -5.10
C MET A 1 -53.78 -7.20 -5.40
N ILE A 2 -53.29 -6.43 -4.44
CA ILE A 2 -52.07 -5.64 -4.55
C ILE A 2 -50.93 -6.55 -4.09
N HIS A 3 -50.06 -6.96 -5.02
CA HIS A 3 -48.81 -7.62 -4.65
C HIS A 3 -47.75 -6.54 -4.46
N THR A 4 -47.56 -6.16 -3.20
CA THR A 4 -46.40 -5.40 -2.73
C THR A 4 -45.19 -6.33 -2.78
N GLY A 5 -44.43 -6.25 -3.88
CA GLY A 5 -43.08 -6.81 -3.94
C GLY A 5 -42.17 -5.97 -3.05
N SER A 6 -41.81 -6.51 -1.89
CA SER A 6 -40.77 -5.99 -1.02
C SER A 6 -39.42 -6.07 -1.73
N ASP A 7 -38.88 -4.92 -2.15
CA ASP A 7 -37.51 -4.82 -2.64
C ASP A 7 -36.54 -4.95 -1.44
N LYS A 8 -36.28 -6.21 -1.05
CA LYS A 8 -35.17 -6.55 -0.17
C LYS A 8 -33.88 -6.55 -0.99
N SER A 9 -33.20 -5.41 -1.04
CA SER A 9 -31.74 -5.42 -1.19
C SER A 9 -31.14 -4.78 0.05
N ASP A 10 -30.79 -5.62 1.04
CA ASP A 10 -29.80 -5.25 2.02
C ASP A 10 -28.50 -4.99 1.25
N ASN A 11 -28.28 -3.73 0.89
CA ASN A 11 -27.15 -3.27 0.10
C ASN A 11 -25.90 -3.42 0.97
N LYS A 12 -25.31 -4.62 0.98
CA LYS A 12 -24.16 -4.97 1.79
C LYS A 12 -23.04 -4.01 1.46
N LYS A 13 -22.82 -3.04 2.35
CA LYS A 13 -21.84 -1.98 2.14
C LYS A 13 -20.44 -2.59 2.07
N ILE A 14 -19.87 -2.67 0.86
CA ILE A 14 -18.52 -3.18 0.63
C ILE A 14 -17.50 -2.38 1.45
N ILE A 15 -16.59 -3.09 2.11
CA ILE A 15 -15.48 -2.51 2.87
C ILE A 15 -14.23 -2.58 1.98
N ASN A 16 -13.61 -1.43 1.72
CA ASN A 16 -12.42 -1.29 0.89
C ASN A 16 -11.15 -1.37 1.77
N ALA A 17 -10.01 -1.72 1.20
CA ALA A 17 -8.73 -1.70 1.92
C ALA A 17 -8.10 -0.30 1.82
N MET A 18 -7.76 0.28 2.97
CA MET A 18 -6.89 1.45 3.07
C MET A 18 -5.52 0.97 3.51
N THR A 19 -4.48 1.40 2.80
CA THR A 19 -3.10 1.01 3.09
C THR A 19 -2.19 2.23 3.11
N ILE A 20 -1.14 2.20 3.93
CA ILE A 20 -0.19 3.31 4.07
C ILE A 20 1.21 2.72 4.03
N ASP A 21 2.04 3.18 3.10
CA ASP A 21 3.42 2.71 2.96
C ASP A 21 4.30 3.67 3.77
N VAL A 22 4.76 3.23 4.95
CA VAL A 22 5.45 4.07 5.93
C VAL A 22 6.91 4.21 5.54
N GLU A 23 7.13 5.20 4.69
CA GLU A 23 8.42 5.68 4.23
C GLU A 23 8.56 7.19 4.45
N ASP A 24 9.80 7.68 4.42
CA ASP A 24 10.09 9.11 4.43
C ASP A 24 10.36 9.63 3.01
N TRP A 25 10.33 10.96 2.86
CA TRP A 25 10.32 11.62 1.54
C TRP A 25 11.55 11.35 0.68
N TYR A 26 12.66 10.94 1.29
CA TYR A 26 13.93 10.62 0.63
C TYR A 26 14.12 9.11 0.37
N HIS A 27 13.33 8.22 0.99
CA HIS A 27 13.46 6.76 0.79
C HIS A 27 13.07 6.32 -0.61
N SER A 28 12.07 6.97 -1.20
CA SER A 28 11.63 6.74 -2.58
C SER A 28 12.40 7.58 -3.60
N VAL A 29 13.61 8.04 -3.28
CA VAL A 29 14.51 8.67 -4.26
C VAL A 29 15.62 7.69 -4.57
N THR A 30 15.50 6.98 -5.70
CA THR A 30 16.40 5.87 -6.06
C THR A 30 17.88 6.25 -6.14
N SER A 31 18.19 7.53 -6.39
CA SER A 31 19.56 8.04 -6.44
C SER A 31 20.18 8.30 -5.07
N ILE A 32 19.41 8.24 -3.97
CA ILE A 32 19.92 8.42 -2.61
C ILE A 32 20.12 7.04 -1.99
N PRO A 33 21.37 6.58 -1.82
CA PRO A 33 21.63 5.27 -1.23
C PRO A 33 21.29 5.25 0.26
N PHE A 34 20.96 4.06 0.76
CA PHE A 34 20.58 3.82 2.16
C PHE A 34 21.56 4.41 3.19
N ASN A 35 22.87 4.36 2.92
CA ASN A 35 23.90 4.88 3.82
C ASN A 35 23.92 6.42 3.90
N GLU A 36 23.19 7.14 3.05
CA GLU A 36 23.10 8.61 3.07
C GLU A 36 21.82 9.13 3.71
N TRP A 37 20.87 8.26 4.05
CA TRP A 37 19.59 8.63 4.65
C TRP A 37 19.73 9.52 5.90
N HIS A 38 20.76 9.27 6.71
CA HIS A 38 21.07 10.06 7.92
C HIS A 38 21.35 11.55 7.67
N LYS A 39 21.59 11.96 6.42
CA LYS A 39 21.86 13.36 6.04
C LYS A 39 20.59 14.19 5.85
N TYR A 40 19.42 13.55 5.83
CA TYR A 40 18.15 14.18 5.51
C TYR A 40 17.29 14.34 6.76
N GLU A 41 16.49 15.41 6.80
CA GLU A 41 15.53 15.65 7.86
C GLU A 41 14.38 14.65 7.77
N ASP A 42 14.11 13.94 8.86
CA ASP A 42 12.98 13.02 8.96
C ASP A 42 11.65 13.77 9.11
N ARG A 43 10.66 13.38 8.32
CA ARG A 43 9.27 13.91 8.36
C ARG A 43 8.25 12.80 8.63
N VAL A 44 8.67 11.53 8.62
CA VAL A 44 7.81 10.35 8.71
C VAL A 44 6.92 10.35 9.96
N GLU A 45 7.43 10.71 11.14
CA GLU A 45 6.63 10.71 12.38
C GLU A 45 5.50 11.74 12.30
N GLN A 46 5.82 12.99 11.94
CA GLN A 46 4.84 14.06 11.81
C GLN A 46 3.75 13.69 10.78
N CYS A 47 4.17 13.22 9.61
CA CYS A 47 3.27 12.87 8.52
C CYS A 47 2.36 11.69 8.89
N THR A 48 2.95 10.63 9.48
CA THR A 48 2.21 9.42 9.87
C THR A 48 1.22 9.73 10.98
N ASN A 49 1.60 10.52 11.99
CA ASN A 49 0.69 10.94 13.06
C ASN A 49 -0.51 11.75 12.53
N LYS A 50 -0.28 12.61 11.53
CA LYS A 50 -1.36 13.35 10.89
C LYS A 50 -2.32 12.42 10.11
N ILE A 51 -1.80 11.38 9.44
CA ILE A 51 -2.64 10.32 8.84
C ILE A 51 -3.44 9.58 9.91
N LEU A 52 -2.80 9.14 11.00
CA LEU A 52 -3.45 8.43 12.11
C LEU A 52 -4.60 9.26 12.70
N ASN A 53 -4.38 10.57 12.94
CA ASN A 53 -5.41 11.47 13.43
C ASN A 53 -6.62 11.54 12.48
N ILE A 54 -6.38 11.66 11.17
CA ILE A 54 -7.46 11.64 10.17
C ILE A 54 -8.21 10.30 10.23
N LEU A 55 -7.51 9.16 10.19
CA LEU A 55 -8.14 7.84 10.26
C LEU A 55 -8.97 7.66 11.54
N LYS A 56 -8.48 8.15 12.68
CA LYS A 56 -9.15 8.15 13.97
C LYS A 56 -10.44 8.96 13.96
N THR A 57 -10.42 10.18 13.38
CA THR A 57 -11.63 11.00 13.20
C THR A 57 -12.73 10.26 12.43
N PHE A 58 -12.35 9.46 11.44
CA PHE A 58 -13.29 8.67 10.63
C PHE A 58 -13.47 7.23 11.12
N GLN A 59 -12.94 6.88 12.31
CA GLN A 59 -13.00 5.54 12.91
C GLN A 59 -12.61 4.42 11.93
N THR A 60 -11.59 4.69 11.11
CA THR A 60 -11.17 3.81 10.02
C THR A 60 -9.90 3.06 10.39
N LYS A 61 -9.88 1.74 10.17
CA LYS A 61 -8.66 0.94 10.24
C LYS A 61 -8.00 0.82 8.86
N ALA A 62 -6.71 0.54 8.86
CA ALA A 62 -5.87 0.50 7.67
C ALA A 62 -4.71 -0.48 7.90
N THR A 63 -4.01 -0.85 6.84
CA THR A 63 -2.76 -1.60 6.89
C THR A 63 -1.59 -0.65 6.67
N PHE A 64 -0.63 -0.64 7.58
CA PHE A 64 0.60 0.14 7.45
C PHE A 64 1.73 -0.81 7.06
N PHE A 65 2.23 -0.69 5.83
CA PHE A 65 3.43 -1.40 5.40
C PHE A 65 4.64 -0.60 5.84
N CYS A 66 5.33 -1.07 6.87
CA CYS A 66 6.39 -0.33 7.54
C CYS A 66 7.77 -0.81 7.08
N LEU A 67 8.67 0.14 6.82
CA LEU A 67 10.08 -0.18 6.64
C LEU A 67 10.69 -0.66 7.97
N GLY A 68 11.47 -1.74 7.92
CA GLY A 68 12.24 -2.20 9.07
C GLY A 68 13.19 -1.13 9.60
N TYR A 69 13.79 -0.31 8.72
CA TYR A 69 14.61 0.84 9.12
C TYR A 69 13.84 1.86 9.98
N ILE A 70 12.61 2.20 9.58
CA ILE A 70 11.76 3.11 10.36
C ILE A 70 11.38 2.47 11.70
N ALA A 71 11.13 1.17 11.74
CA ALA A 71 10.85 0.47 12.98
C ALA A 71 12.04 0.44 13.96
N GLU A 72 13.28 0.31 13.47
CA GLU A 72 14.48 0.43 14.31
C GLU A 72 14.68 1.85 14.83
N LYS A 73 14.47 2.86 13.98
CA LYS A 73 14.74 4.27 14.30
C LYS A 73 13.63 4.91 15.16
N TYR A 74 12.38 4.55 14.89
CA TYR A 74 11.17 5.13 15.51
C TYR A 74 10.21 4.05 16.01
N PRO A 75 10.62 3.19 16.96
CA PRO A 75 9.78 2.08 17.43
C PRO A 75 8.44 2.57 18.03
N LYS A 76 8.45 3.71 18.72
CA LYS A 76 7.23 4.34 19.28
C LYS A 76 6.20 4.71 18.23
N LEU A 77 6.62 5.06 17.02
CA LEU A 77 5.70 5.34 15.91
C LEU A 77 4.96 4.06 15.50
N ILE A 78 5.69 2.95 15.37
CA ILE A 78 5.10 1.65 15.01
C ILE A 78 4.18 1.14 16.13
N GLU A 79 4.59 1.30 17.39
CA GLU A 79 3.74 1.01 18.55
C GLU A 79 2.44 1.83 18.50
N ALA A 80 2.50 3.13 18.20
CA ALA A 80 1.32 3.99 18.11
C ALA A 80 0.36 3.53 17.00
N ILE A 81 0.87 3.19 15.82
CA ILE A 81 0.05 2.63 14.71
C ILE A 81 -0.68 1.36 15.19
N LYS A 82 0.04 0.46 15.87
CA LYS A 82 -0.53 -0.79 16.39
C LYS A 82 -1.53 -0.55 17.53
N GLN A 83 -1.24 0.36 18.45
CA GLN A 83 -2.13 0.72 19.57
C GLN A 83 -3.44 1.34 19.08
N ASP A 84 -3.40 2.11 18.00
CA ASP A 84 -4.59 2.60 17.31
C ASP A 84 -5.32 1.50 16.52
N GLY A 85 -4.90 0.22 16.61
CA GLY A 85 -5.60 -0.95 16.08
C GLY A 85 -5.48 -1.14 14.57
N HIS A 86 -4.46 -0.53 13.96
CA HIS A 86 -4.13 -0.75 12.55
C HIS A 86 -3.32 -2.04 12.38
N GLU A 87 -3.41 -2.65 11.19
CA GLU A 87 -2.55 -3.80 10.85
C GLU A 87 -1.14 -3.31 10.49
N ILE A 88 -0.12 -4.04 10.92
CA ILE A 88 1.27 -3.84 10.49
C ILE A 88 1.65 -4.91 9.46
N GLY A 89 2.08 -4.46 8.29
CA GLY A 89 2.77 -5.26 7.27
C GLY A 89 4.22 -4.81 7.13
N THR A 90 5.06 -5.61 6.46
CA THR A 90 6.44 -5.23 6.15
C THR A 90 6.54 -4.62 4.75
N HIS A 91 7.35 -3.56 4.64
CA HIS A 91 7.73 -2.93 3.37
C HIS A 91 9.20 -3.23 3.00
N GLY A 92 9.77 -4.32 3.54
CA GLY A 92 11.21 -4.59 3.51
C GLY A 92 11.97 -3.75 4.54
N PHE A 93 13.29 -3.90 4.59
CA PHE A 93 14.12 -3.18 5.57
C PHE A 93 14.59 -1.83 5.05
N ALA A 94 15.21 -1.80 3.86
CA ALA A 94 15.91 -0.61 3.32
C ALA A 94 15.31 -0.04 2.02
N HIS A 95 14.03 -0.28 1.74
CA HIS A 95 13.34 0.23 0.55
C HIS A 95 14.04 -0.09 -0.78
N GLN A 96 14.62 -1.30 -0.89
CA GLN A 96 15.37 -1.75 -2.08
C GLN A 96 14.43 -2.30 -3.16
N LEU A 97 14.82 -2.13 -4.42
CA LEU A 97 14.10 -2.70 -5.56
C LEU A 97 14.32 -4.22 -5.57
N VAL A 98 13.25 -5.01 -5.54
CA VAL A 98 13.36 -6.46 -5.34
C VAL A 98 14.13 -7.15 -6.47
N TYR A 99 13.99 -6.67 -7.71
CA TYR A 99 14.71 -7.23 -8.86
C TYR A 99 16.21 -6.90 -8.88
N ASP A 100 16.68 -5.96 -8.06
CA ASP A 100 18.12 -5.68 -7.92
C ASP A 100 18.77 -6.56 -6.85
N LEU A 101 17.99 -7.35 -6.13
CA LEU A 101 18.46 -8.24 -5.07
C LEU A 101 18.58 -9.68 -5.57
N THR A 102 19.58 -10.38 -5.05
CA THR A 102 19.58 -11.84 -5.12
C THR A 102 18.54 -12.45 -4.16
N PRO A 103 18.08 -13.68 -4.39
CA PRO A 103 17.22 -14.42 -3.46
C PRO A 103 17.69 -14.42 -2.00
N ASN A 104 19.00 -14.54 -1.77
CA ASN A 104 19.57 -14.55 -0.42
C ASN A 104 19.59 -13.16 0.21
N GLU A 105 19.85 -12.10 -0.56
CA GLU A 105 19.79 -10.72 -0.06
C GLU A 105 18.36 -10.33 0.29
N PHE A 106 17.40 -10.62 -0.59
CA PHE A 106 15.98 -10.40 -0.33
C PHE A 106 15.50 -11.15 0.93
N ARG A 107 15.85 -12.43 1.08
CA ARG A 107 15.49 -13.20 2.28
C ARG A 107 16.08 -12.57 3.56
N LYS A 108 17.31 -12.07 3.50
CA LYS A 108 17.95 -11.39 4.64
C LYS A 108 17.26 -10.07 4.97
N ASP A 109 16.94 -9.26 3.96
CA ASP A 109 16.20 -7.99 4.12
C ASP A 109 14.82 -8.25 4.74
N LEU A 110 14.05 -9.19 4.17
CA LEU A 110 12.73 -9.58 4.65
C LEU A 110 12.77 -10.08 6.10
N LYS A 111 13.64 -11.06 6.41
CA LYS A 111 13.80 -11.58 7.78
C LYS A 111 14.15 -10.49 8.78
N LYS A 112 15.04 -9.58 8.41
CA LYS A 112 15.44 -8.48 9.28
C LYS A 112 14.25 -7.56 9.55
N SER A 113 13.53 -7.15 8.51
CA SER A 113 12.35 -6.28 8.65
C SER A 113 11.26 -6.91 9.49
N VAL A 114 10.88 -8.16 9.19
CA VAL A 114 9.87 -8.91 9.94
C VAL A 114 10.26 -9.01 11.40
N LYS A 115 11.48 -9.45 11.70
CA LYS A 115 11.97 -9.59 13.08
C LYS A 115 11.84 -8.29 13.88
N VAL A 116 12.29 -7.16 13.32
CA VAL A 116 12.22 -5.87 14.02
C VAL A 116 10.76 -5.46 14.26
N LEU A 117 9.90 -5.60 13.26
CA LEU A 117 8.49 -5.24 13.37
C LEU A 117 7.75 -6.11 14.39
N GLU A 118 8.00 -7.42 14.40
CA GLU A 118 7.44 -8.35 15.40
C GLU A 118 7.94 -8.01 16.81
N GLN A 119 9.21 -7.65 16.97
CA GLN A 119 9.78 -7.24 18.26
C GLN A 119 9.13 -5.97 18.81
N VAL A 120 8.87 -4.98 17.95
CA VAL A 120 8.25 -3.70 18.36
C VAL A 120 6.75 -3.86 18.61
N THR A 121 6.05 -4.66 17.81
CA THR A 121 4.58 -4.77 17.88
C THR A 121 4.08 -5.86 18.83
N GLY A 122 4.88 -6.91 19.02
CA GLY A 122 4.49 -8.15 19.67
C GLY A 122 3.50 -8.98 18.84
N GLU A 123 3.39 -8.74 17.53
CA GLU A 123 2.42 -9.40 16.64
C GLU A 123 3.06 -10.06 15.41
N ASN A 124 2.41 -11.15 14.97
CA ASN A 124 2.52 -11.77 13.66
C ASN A 124 2.58 -10.78 12.48
N ILE A 125 3.69 -10.64 11.74
CA ILE A 125 3.66 -9.92 10.45
C ILE A 125 3.15 -10.85 9.35
N LEU A 126 2.01 -10.50 8.77
CA LEU A 126 1.29 -11.37 7.83
C LEU A 126 1.43 -10.95 6.37
N GLY A 127 1.85 -9.71 6.10
CA GLY A 127 1.79 -9.10 4.78
C GLY A 127 3.09 -8.48 4.34
N TYR A 128 3.42 -8.65 3.06
CA TYR A 128 4.52 -7.97 2.40
C TYR A 128 4.01 -7.00 1.32
N ARG A 129 4.70 -5.88 1.16
CA ARG A 129 4.61 -5.02 -0.02
C ARG A 129 6.00 -4.63 -0.46
N ALA A 130 6.32 -4.82 -1.73
CA ALA A 130 7.59 -4.43 -2.32
C ALA A 130 7.64 -2.91 -2.50
N PRO A 131 8.78 -2.28 -2.17
CA PRO A 131 9.13 -0.93 -2.65
C PRO A 131 8.82 -0.79 -4.14
N TYR A 132 8.09 0.26 -4.51
CA TYR A 132 7.64 0.54 -5.88
C TYR A 132 6.89 -0.61 -6.59
N TRP A 133 6.30 -1.58 -5.89
CA TRP A 133 5.63 -2.73 -6.54
C TRP A 133 6.58 -3.53 -7.45
N THR A 134 7.83 -3.72 -7.00
CA THR A 134 8.93 -4.29 -7.81
C THR A 134 8.97 -5.82 -7.83
N ILE A 135 7.87 -6.49 -7.47
CA ILE A 135 7.64 -7.88 -7.90
C ILE A 135 7.18 -7.85 -9.35
N THR A 136 8.10 -8.23 -10.22
CA THR A 136 7.97 -8.27 -11.67
C THR A 136 8.21 -9.71 -12.15
N LYS A 137 8.33 -9.92 -13.46
CA LYS A 137 8.71 -11.23 -13.99
C LYS A 137 10.12 -11.65 -13.54
N ASP A 138 11.03 -10.70 -13.39
CA ASP A 138 12.45 -10.96 -13.08
C ASP A 138 12.66 -11.22 -11.58
N SER A 139 11.67 -10.87 -10.76
CA SER A 139 11.68 -11.01 -9.29
C SER A 139 10.54 -11.89 -8.77
N TYR A 140 9.89 -12.69 -9.64
CA TYR A 140 8.75 -13.51 -9.24
C TYR A 140 9.10 -14.56 -8.17
N TRP A 141 10.37 -15.02 -8.17
CA TRP A 141 10.95 -15.90 -7.15
C TRP A 141 10.83 -15.34 -5.72
N ALA A 142 10.64 -14.03 -5.56
CA ALA A 142 10.47 -13.42 -4.24
C ALA A 142 9.19 -13.88 -3.54
N LEU A 143 8.16 -14.26 -4.31
CA LEU A 143 6.89 -14.75 -3.75
C LEU A 143 7.06 -16.07 -3.01
N ASP A 144 7.87 -16.99 -3.53
CA ASP A 144 8.23 -18.24 -2.85
C ASP A 144 8.92 -17.93 -1.51
N ILE A 145 9.83 -16.97 -1.50
CA ILE A 145 10.53 -16.56 -0.27
C ILE A 145 9.57 -15.91 0.73
N ILE A 146 8.67 -15.03 0.28
CA ILE A 146 7.64 -14.43 1.15
C ILE A 146 6.80 -15.53 1.82
N ALA A 147 6.39 -16.54 1.06
CA ALA A 147 5.64 -17.68 1.60
C ALA A 147 6.50 -18.60 2.50
N ASP A 148 7.78 -18.81 2.18
CA ASP A 148 8.75 -19.54 3.01
C ASP A 148 8.92 -18.92 4.39
N GLU A 149 8.95 -17.59 4.46
CA GLU A 149 9.07 -16.83 5.70
C GLU A 149 7.73 -16.71 6.47
N GLY A 150 6.68 -17.39 6.00
CA GLY A 150 5.43 -17.58 6.74
C GLY A 150 4.37 -16.48 6.57
N LEU A 151 4.65 -15.47 5.73
CA LEU A 151 3.69 -14.41 5.40
C LEU A 151 2.51 -15.01 4.62
N LYS A 152 1.34 -14.39 4.79
CA LYS A 152 0.04 -14.89 4.28
C LYS A 152 -0.39 -14.22 2.98
N TYR A 153 0.11 -13.01 2.71
CA TYR A 153 -0.21 -12.30 1.49
C TYR A 153 0.93 -11.42 1.00
N ASP A 154 0.91 -11.18 -0.31
CA ASP A 154 1.66 -10.14 -1.00
C ASP A 154 0.71 -9.04 -1.50
N ALA A 155 1.23 -7.82 -1.63
CA ALA A 155 0.52 -6.68 -2.19
C ALA A 155 1.43 -5.89 -3.14
N SER A 156 2.24 -6.61 -3.93
CA SER A 156 3.36 -6.06 -4.70
C SER A 156 3.18 -6.12 -6.22
N ILE A 157 2.20 -6.87 -6.75
CA ILE A 157 2.03 -7.00 -8.19
C ILE A 157 1.08 -5.93 -8.72
N TYR A 158 1.65 -4.97 -9.45
CA TYR A 158 0.86 -3.95 -10.13
C TYR A 158 0.35 -4.46 -11.49
N PRO A 159 -0.97 -4.47 -11.75
CA PRO A 159 -1.54 -5.11 -12.94
C PRO A 159 -1.53 -4.21 -14.19
N ILE A 160 -0.50 -3.37 -14.35
CA ILE A 160 -0.21 -2.60 -15.55
C ILE A 160 1.28 -2.63 -15.83
N LYS A 161 1.72 -2.18 -17.01
CA LYS A 161 3.12 -1.94 -17.30
C LYS A 161 3.45 -0.48 -17.03
N THR A 162 4.43 -0.20 -16.17
CA THR A 162 5.06 1.12 -16.05
C THR A 162 6.47 1.08 -16.63
N TYR A 163 7.27 2.11 -16.39
CA TYR A 163 8.67 2.12 -16.79
C TYR A 163 9.59 1.39 -15.82
N MET A 164 9.17 1.21 -14.56
CA MET A 164 9.98 0.56 -13.51
C MET A 164 9.45 -0.80 -13.09
N TYR A 165 8.16 -1.06 -13.27
CA TYR A 165 7.50 -2.21 -12.64
C TYR A 165 6.19 -2.61 -13.32
N GLY A 166 5.63 -3.70 -12.80
CA GLY A 166 4.29 -4.17 -13.06
C GLY A 166 4.22 -5.27 -14.11
N ILE A 167 3.21 -6.13 -13.94
CA ILE A 167 3.00 -7.33 -14.74
C ILE A 167 1.72 -7.13 -15.55
N PRO A 168 1.81 -6.64 -16.80
CA PRO A 168 0.62 -6.50 -17.62
C PRO A 168 -0.03 -7.87 -17.84
N GLY A 169 -1.33 -7.95 -17.61
CA GLY A 169 -2.10 -9.19 -17.75
C GLY A 169 -2.46 -9.84 -16.43
N SER A 170 -1.76 -9.57 -15.32
CA SER A 170 -2.13 -10.11 -14.00
C SER A 170 -3.55 -9.69 -13.59
N PRO A 171 -4.22 -10.46 -12.71
CA PRO A 171 -5.55 -10.10 -12.20
C PRO A 171 -5.59 -8.71 -11.57
N ILE A 172 -6.73 -8.03 -11.71
CA ILE A 172 -6.97 -6.69 -11.13
C ILE A 172 -7.72 -6.73 -9.78
N TYR A 173 -8.03 -7.94 -9.32
CA TYR A 173 -8.69 -8.22 -8.04
C TYR A 173 -7.86 -9.25 -7.29
N PRO A 174 -7.99 -9.36 -5.95
CA PRO A 174 -7.26 -10.33 -5.16
C PRO A 174 -7.43 -11.77 -5.66
N TYR A 175 -6.34 -12.53 -5.64
CA TYR A 175 -6.25 -13.88 -6.20
C TYR A 175 -5.19 -14.71 -5.48
N GLU A 176 -5.35 -16.03 -5.45
CA GLU A 176 -4.30 -16.93 -4.96
C GLU A 176 -3.27 -17.18 -6.06
N ILE A 177 -2.00 -17.18 -5.67
CA ILE A 177 -0.87 -17.61 -6.47
C ILE A 177 -0.46 -19.00 -5.98
N ASP A 178 -0.44 -19.97 -6.88
CA ASP A 178 0.19 -21.27 -6.64
C ASP A 178 1.71 -21.12 -6.79
N LEU A 179 2.43 -21.50 -5.74
CA LEU A 179 3.88 -21.37 -5.61
C LEU A 179 4.55 -22.74 -5.58
N GLU A 180 5.88 -22.76 -5.56
CA GLU A 180 6.61 -24.02 -5.43
C GLU A 180 6.25 -24.76 -4.14
N HIS A 181 6.48 -26.07 -4.11
CA HIS A 181 6.23 -26.93 -2.95
C HIS A 181 4.76 -26.91 -2.47
N ASN A 182 3.80 -26.74 -3.39
CA ASN A 182 2.36 -26.67 -3.12
C ASN A 182 1.95 -25.57 -2.13
N LYS A 183 2.73 -24.49 -2.06
CA LYS A 183 2.38 -23.32 -1.27
C LYS A 183 1.40 -22.44 -2.04
N LYS A 184 0.62 -21.66 -1.29
CA LYS A 184 -0.26 -20.64 -1.82
C LYS A 184 0.01 -19.32 -1.14
N LEU A 185 -0.05 -18.25 -1.92
CA LEU A 185 0.06 -16.89 -1.40
C LEU A 185 -1.07 -16.04 -1.98
N LEU A 186 -1.76 -15.31 -1.11
CA LEU A 186 -2.78 -14.36 -1.55
C LEU A 186 -2.09 -13.11 -2.11
N GLU A 187 -2.33 -12.76 -3.37
CA GLU A 187 -1.90 -11.48 -3.94
C GLU A 187 -3.04 -10.47 -3.91
N ILE A 188 -2.74 -9.25 -3.46
CA ILE A 188 -3.70 -8.16 -3.30
C ILE A 188 -3.23 -6.95 -4.12
N PRO A 189 -3.64 -6.87 -5.39
CA PRO A 189 -3.19 -5.78 -6.25
C PRO A 189 -3.84 -4.45 -5.85
N PRO A 190 -3.12 -3.32 -6.01
CA PRO A 190 -3.73 -2.00 -5.89
C PRO A 190 -4.82 -1.83 -6.97
N THR A 191 -5.85 -1.03 -6.66
CA THR A 191 -6.99 -0.85 -7.57
C THR A 191 -6.63 -0.24 -8.92
N VAL A 192 -6.98 -1.01 -9.94
CA VAL A 192 -6.95 -0.63 -11.34
C VAL A 192 -8.32 -0.89 -11.95
N VAL A 193 -8.86 0.09 -12.68
CA VAL A 193 -10.15 -0.05 -13.35
C VAL A 193 -9.98 -0.17 -14.86
N LYS A 194 -10.84 -0.98 -15.50
CA LYS A 194 -10.96 -0.99 -16.95
C LYS A 194 -11.86 0.16 -17.41
N TYR A 195 -11.30 1.12 -18.15
CA TYR A 195 -11.98 2.27 -18.72
C TYR A 195 -11.58 2.45 -20.19
N PHE A 196 -12.56 2.42 -21.10
CA PHE A 196 -12.36 2.39 -22.56
C PHE A 196 -11.30 1.36 -23.02
N GLY A 197 -11.42 0.12 -22.55
CA GLY A 197 -10.50 -0.96 -22.89
C GLY A 197 -9.09 -0.86 -22.29
N ARG A 198 -8.79 0.23 -21.57
CA ARG A 198 -7.49 0.45 -20.92
C ARG A 198 -7.58 0.21 -19.41
N ARG A 199 -6.49 -0.32 -18.84
CA ARG A 199 -6.31 -0.43 -17.40
C ARG A 199 -5.81 0.90 -16.86
N VAL A 200 -6.62 1.56 -16.03
CA VAL A 200 -6.33 2.88 -15.44
C VAL A 200 -6.12 2.71 -13.95
N PRO A 201 -4.92 3.02 -13.43
CA PRO A 201 -4.68 2.99 -12.00
C PRO A 201 -5.36 4.15 -11.28
N VAL A 202 -5.95 3.86 -10.12
CA VAL A 202 -6.70 4.85 -9.33
C VAL A 202 -6.39 4.78 -7.83
N ALA A 203 -5.54 3.83 -7.44
CA ALA A 203 -5.35 3.36 -6.07
C ALA A 203 -4.56 4.29 -5.16
N GLY A 204 -3.73 5.20 -5.67
CA GLY A 204 -2.82 5.93 -4.79
C GLY A 204 -1.70 6.63 -5.53
N GLY A 205 -0.73 7.14 -4.77
CA GLY A 205 0.50 7.68 -5.33
C GLY A 205 0.26 8.83 -6.30
N PHE A 206 1.10 8.87 -7.34
CA PHE A 206 0.98 9.84 -8.43
C PHE A 206 -0.42 9.86 -9.05
N TYR A 207 -1.06 8.70 -9.24
CA TYR A 207 -2.38 8.63 -9.88
C TYR A 207 -3.47 9.28 -9.04
N LEU A 208 -3.48 9.06 -7.72
CA LEU A 208 -4.43 9.73 -6.84
C LEU A 208 -4.22 11.25 -6.82
N ARG A 209 -2.98 11.73 -6.93
CA ARG A 209 -2.68 13.17 -7.09
C ARG A 209 -3.14 13.74 -8.43
N ALA A 210 -2.89 13.00 -9.51
CA ALA A 210 -3.17 13.43 -10.86
C ALA A 210 -4.65 13.43 -11.23
N LEU A 211 -5.41 12.43 -10.75
CA LEU A 211 -6.80 12.27 -11.13
C LEU A 211 -7.74 13.20 -10.35
N PRO A 212 -8.77 13.77 -10.99
CA PRO A 212 -9.84 14.45 -10.29
C PRO A 212 -10.58 13.51 -9.32
N TYR A 213 -10.93 13.99 -8.13
CA TYR A 213 -11.59 13.15 -7.12
C TYR A 213 -12.90 12.53 -7.63
N LYS A 214 -13.68 13.26 -8.45
CA LYS A 214 -14.92 12.74 -9.07
C LYS A 214 -14.67 11.46 -9.88
N PHE A 215 -13.52 11.37 -10.58
CA PHE A 215 -13.16 10.18 -11.32
C PHE A 215 -12.71 9.04 -10.40
N VAL A 216 -11.93 9.33 -9.36
CA VAL A 216 -11.54 8.33 -8.35
C VAL A 216 -12.78 7.73 -7.68
N LYS A 217 -13.73 8.58 -7.27
CA LYS A 217 -15.02 8.16 -6.70
C LYS A 217 -15.83 7.29 -7.66
N PHE A 218 -15.91 7.67 -8.93
CA PHE A 218 -16.55 6.84 -9.96
C PHE A 218 -15.87 5.47 -10.10
N ALA A 219 -14.54 5.44 -10.15
CA ALA A 219 -13.77 4.22 -10.30
C ALA A 219 -13.95 3.27 -9.11
N LEU A 220 -13.90 3.77 -7.88
CA LEU A 220 -14.14 2.97 -6.68
C LEU A 220 -15.58 2.44 -6.62
N ARG A 221 -16.58 3.28 -6.93
CA ARG A 221 -17.98 2.83 -7.03
C ARG A 221 -18.15 1.73 -8.07
N LYS A 222 -17.49 1.84 -9.22
CA LYS A 222 -17.50 0.81 -10.26
C LYS A 222 -16.87 -0.50 -9.78
N VAL A 223 -15.79 -0.44 -9.00
CA VAL A 223 -15.19 -1.65 -8.41
C VAL A 223 -16.14 -2.29 -7.39
N ASN A 224 -16.74 -1.47 -6.53
CA ASN A 224 -17.68 -1.91 -5.49
C ASN A 224 -18.96 -2.50 -6.09
N SER A 225 -19.42 -2.03 -7.26
CA SER A 225 -20.60 -2.59 -7.96
C SER A 225 -20.39 -4.01 -8.52
N PHE A 226 -19.16 -4.53 -8.49
CA PHE A 226 -18.86 -5.93 -8.81
C PHE A 226 -18.62 -6.78 -7.55
N ASP A 227 -19.06 -6.30 -6.38
CA ASP A 227 -18.82 -6.92 -5.07
C ASP A 227 -17.32 -7.14 -4.77
N LYS A 228 -16.47 -6.28 -5.32
CA LYS A 228 -15.03 -6.30 -5.08
C LYS A 228 -14.62 -5.09 -4.22
N PRO A 229 -13.76 -5.30 -3.20
CA PRO A 229 -13.16 -4.19 -2.47
C PRO A 229 -12.14 -3.48 -3.36
N ALA A 230 -12.12 -2.15 -3.29
CA ALA A 230 -10.97 -1.37 -3.75
C ALA A 230 -9.85 -1.45 -2.71
N VAL A 231 -8.63 -1.24 -3.16
CA VAL A 231 -7.38 -1.20 -2.41
C VAL A 231 -6.74 0.14 -2.75
N VAL A 232 -6.74 1.04 -1.77
CA VAL A 232 -6.20 2.40 -1.88
C VAL A 232 -4.96 2.51 -1.00
N TYR A 233 -3.96 3.25 -1.46
CA TYR A 233 -2.71 3.48 -0.75
C TYR A 233 -2.28 4.95 -0.78
N LEU A 234 -1.56 5.37 0.26
CA LEU A 234 -0.87 6.65 0.36
C LEU A 234 0.51 6.46 0.98
N HIS A 235 1.37 7.45 0.84
CA HIS A 235 2.61 7.55 1.61
C HIS A 235 2.54 8.76 2.56
N PRO A 236 3.09 8.69 3.78
CA PRO A 236 3.15 9.84 4.69
C PRO A 236 3.65 11.14 4.04
N PRO A 237 4.73 11.13 3.24
CA PRO A 237 5.22 12.34 2.55
C PRO A 237 4.24 12.97 1.56
N GLU A 238 3.13 12.31 1.22
CA GLU A 238 2.14 12.86 0.29
C GLU A 238 1.21 13.88 0.93
N ILE A 239 1.14 13.90 2.27
CA ILE A 239 0.28 14.83 3.04
C ILE A 239 1.06 16.03 3.60
N ASP A 240 2.34 16.09 3.28
CA ASP A 240 3.26 17.18 3.57
C ASP A 240 3.67 17.90 2.27
N PRO A 241 2.93 18.94 1.86
CA PRO A 241 3.24 19.71 0.66
C PRO A 241 4.53 20.54 0.81
N ASP A 242 4.99 20.76 2.04
CA ASP A 242 6.12 21.62 2.39
C ASP A 242 7.42 20.85 2.62
N LYS A 243 7.39 19.52 2.42
CA LYS A 243 8.58 18.66 2.52
C LYS A 243 9.76 19.19 1.69
N PRO A 244 11.00 18.91 2.12
CA PRO A 244 12.18 19.35 1.39
C PRO A 244 12.18 18.94 -0.10
N LYS A 245 12.76 19.80 -0.93
CA LYS A 245 12.82 19.60 -2.38
C LYS A 245 14.25 19.32 -2.83
N LEU A 246 14.42 18.26 -3.60
CA LEU A 246 15.68 17.89 -4.22
C LEU A 246 15.75 18.37 -5.67
N LYS A 247 16.98 18.47 -6.18
CA LYS A 247 17.24 18.63 -7.60
C LYS A 247 17.12 17.26 -8.27
N LEU A 248 15.93 16.94 -8.77
CA LEU A 248 15.63 15.67 -9.43
C LEU A 248 15.46 15.85 -10.95
N PRO A 249 15.71 14.80 -11.76
CA PRO A 249 15.31 14.77 -13.16
C PRO A 249 13.82 15.11 -13.34
N PRO A 250 13.41 15.72 -14.47
CA PRO A 250 12.05 16.23 -14.65
C PRO A 250 10.94 15.21 -14.38
N ARG A 251 11.16 13.96 -14.78
CA ARG A 251 10.21 12.85 -14.57
C ARG A 251 10.01 12.55 -13.09
N GLU A 252 11.10 12.35 -12.35
CA GLU A 252 11.07 12.02 -10.93
C GLU A 252 10.51 13.21 -10.14
N LYS A 253 10.89 14.44 -10.50
CA LYS A 253 10.31 15.66 -9.93
C LYS A 253 8.78 15.69 -10.03
N ILE A 254 8.21 15.31 -11.18
CA ILE A 254 6.76 15.21 -11.36
C ILE A 254 6.18 14.11 -10.46
N LEU A 255 6.79 12.93 -10.45
CA LEU A 255 6.31 11.81 -9.62
C LEU A 255 6.29 12.17 -8.13
N HIS A 256 7.28 12.91 -7.62
CA HIS A 256 7.38 13.24 -6.19
C HIS A 256 6.56 14.45 -5.74
N TYR A 257 6.41 15.47 -6.60
CA TYR A 257 5.90 16.78 -6.16
C TYR A 257 4.57 17.22 -6.78
N TYR A 258 4.08 16.54 -7.81
CA TYR A 258 2.86 16.97 -8.50
C TYR A 258 1.61 16.88 -7.60
N ASN A 259 0.88 17.97 -7.42
CA ASN A 259 -0.42 18.06 -6.72
C ASN A 259 -0.48 17.50 -5.29
N LEU A 260 0.60 17.58 -4.51
CA LEU A 260 0.65 17.12 -3.11
C LEU A 260 -0.44 17.73 -2.22
N ALA A 261 -0.68 19.05 -2.36
CA ALA A 261 -1.68 19.78 -1.57
C ALA A 261 -3.12 19.23 -1.69
N THR A 262 -3.40 18.38 -2.69
CA THR A 262 -4.73 17.80 -2.89
C THR A 262 -4.99 16.53 -2.07
N ILE A 263 -3.94 15.88 -1.56
CA ILE A 263 -4.04 14.52 -1.01
C ILE A 263 -4.84 14.48 0.29
N GLU A 264 -4.59 15.40 1.22
CA GLU A 264 -5.31 15.43 2.49
C GLU A 264 -6.82 15.58 2.28
N SER A 265 -7.23 16.53 1.43
CA SER A 265 -8.64 16.72 1.07
C SER A 265 -9.22 15.47 0.38
N LYS A 266 -8.46 14.82 -0.51
CA LYS A 266 -8.90 13.59 -1.18
C LYS A 266 -9.06 12.43 -0.20
N LEU A 267 -8.13 12.26 0.74
CA LEU A 267 -8.23 11.26 1.81
C LEU A 267 -9.50 11.47 2.64
N ILE A 268 -9.76 12.70 3.07
CA ILE A 268 -10.98 13.04 3.82
C ILE A 268 -12.24 12.71 3.01
N HIS A 269 -12.28 13.06 1.72
CA HIS A 269 -13.43 12.72 0.89
C HIS A 269 -13.60 11.21 0.70
N LEU A 270 -12.51 10.46 0.50
CA LEU A 270 -12.55 9.00 0.41
C LEU A 270 -13.18 8.41 1.66
N LEU A 271 -12.72 8.81 2.84
CA LEU A 271 -13.20 8.31 4.14
C LEU A 271 -14.66 8.70 4.43
N LYS A 272 -15.15 9.81 3.86
CA LYS A 272 -16.57 10.19 3.92
C LYS A 272 -17.44 9.35 2.99
N ASP A 273 -16.96 9.08 1.78
CA ASP A 273 -17.76 8.46 0.72
C ASP A 273 -17.75 6.92 0.77
N PHE A 274 -16.72 6.31 1.35
CA PHE A 274 -16.52 4.86 1.36
C PHE A 274 -16.17 4.34 2.75
N LYS A 275 -16.43 3.05 2.98
CA LYS A 275 -15.95 2.35 4.17
C LYS A 275 -14.63 1.66 3.87
N PHE A 276 -13.71 1.75 4.83
CA PHE A 276 -12.39 1.16 4.73
C PHE A 276 -12.04 0.33 5.97
N SER A 277 -11.14 -0.62 5.81
CA SER A 277 -10.49 -1.39 6.88
C SER A 277 -9.09 -1.82 6.45
N SER A 278 -8.39 -2.56 7.32
CA SER A 278 -7.13 -3.22 6.99
C SER A 278 -7.35 -4.44 6.07
N ILE A 279 -6.30 -4.81 5.33
CA ILE A 279 -6.24 -6.01 4.50
C ILE A 279 -6.54 -7.27 5.34
N LYS A 280 -5.90 -7.43 6.50
CA LYS A 280 -6.14 -8.55 7.42
C LYS A 280 -7.63 -8.73 7.73
N ASN A 281 -8.32 -7.64 8.06
CA ASN A 281 -9.74 -7.69 8.41
C ASN A 281 -10.65 -8.02 7.22
N ILE A 282 -10.23 -7.69 5.99
CA ILE A 282 -11.04 -7.87 4.78
C ILE A 282 -10.85 -9.27 4.19
N PHE A 283 -9.61 -9.77 4.18
CA PHE A 283 -9.24 -10.95 3.41
C PHE A 283 -8.80 -12.15 4.25
N LEU A 284 -8.31 -11.94 5.48
CA LEU A 284 -7.76 -13.01 6.32
C LEU A 284 -8.62 -13.35 7.54
N SER A 285 -9.49 -12.44 7.98
CA SER A 285 -10.46 -12.69 9.05
C SER A 285 -11.66 -13.51 8.51
N LYS A 286 -11.45 -14.82 8.38
CA LYS A 286 -12.51 -15.81 8.21
C LYS A 286 -12.38 -16.90 9.26
#